data_AF-A0A1R1XPQ0-F1
#
_entry.id   AF-A0A1R1XPQ0-F1
#
_cell.length_a   1.000
_cell.length_b   1.000
_cell.length_c   1.000
_cell.angle_alpha   90.00
_cell.angle_beta   90.00
_cell.angle_gamma   90.00
#
_symmetry.space_group_name_H-M   'P 1'
#
loop_
_entity.id
_entity.type
_entity.pdbx_description
1 polymer ?
#
loop_
_entity_poly.entity_id
_entity_poly.type
_entity_poly.pdbx_seq_one_letter_code
_entity_poly.pdbx_strand_id
1 'polypeptide(L)' 'MYLSGNENSNQGFFNKKDLLNYLIRGGHIFIRAKVDRVPRKMVFEKDEQKVPLKNIHNVIGGGHRGRDGTMEKLKDIYF' A
#
# COMPACT_ATOMS: atom_id res chain seq x y z
N MET A 1 9.53 1.69 -10.03
CA MET A 1 10.20 2.93 -9.59
C MET A 1 11.08 2.59 -8.39
N TYR A 2 12.41 2.63 -8.54
CA TYR A 2 13.35 2.39 -7.43
C TYR A 2 13.59 3.71 -6.70
N LEU A 3 13.23 3.78 -5.41
CA LEU A 3 13.61 4.90 -4.56
C LEU A 3 15.02 4.62 -4.02
N SER A 4 16.05 4.94 -4.81
CA SER A 4 17.39 5.15 -4.26
C SER A 4 17.38 6.51 -3.54
N GLY A 5 17.01 6.49 -2.25
CA GLY A 5 16.94 7.69 -1.44
C GLY A 5 18.33 8.24 -1.16
N ASN A 6 18.68 9.34 -1.83
CA ASN A 6 19.78 10.20 -1.43
C ASN A 6 19.47 10.78 -0.05
N GLU A 7 20.31 10.46 0.94
CA GLU A 7 20.10 10.67 2.37
C GLU A 7 20.21 12.14 2.84
N ASN A 8 20.31 13.11 1.92
CA ASN A 8 20.70 14.48 2.25
C ASN A 8 19.76 15.63 1.82
N SER A 9 18.47 15.40 1.50
CA SER A 9 17.60 16.54 1.10
C SER A 9 16.13 16.55 1.57
N ASN A 10 15.71 15.68 2.49
CA ASN A 10 14.31 15.65 2.97
C ASN A 10 14.13 16.14 4.42
N GLN A 11 14.72 17.29 4.77
CA GLN A 11 14.62 17.87 6.13
C GLN A 11 13.30 18.63 6.39
N GLY A 12 12.25 18.50 5.57
CA GLY A 12 11.09 19.42 5.67
C GLY A 12 9.67 18.89 5.40
N PHE A 13 9.44 17.62 5.06
CA PHE A 13 8.09 17.18 4.64
C PHE A 13 7.32 16.32 5.67
N PHE A 14 8.03 15.58 6.53
CA PHE A 14 7.41 14.72 7.55
C PHE A 14 8.17 14.85 8.86
N ASN A 15 7.45 15.04 9.97
CA ASN A 15 8.09 14.98 11.28
C ASN A 15 8.50 13.54 11.58
N LYS A 16 9.54 13.34 12.40
CA LYS A 16 9.97 11.99 12.83
C LYS A 16 8.81 11.15 13.40
N LYS A 17 7.84 11.79 14.05
CA LYS A 17 6.64 11.14 14.59
C LYS A 17 5.72 10.60 13.49
N ASP A 18 5.59 11.31 12.37
CA ASP A 18 4.74 10.88 11.24
C ASP A 18 5.34 9.65 10.54
N LEU A 19 6.66 9.61 10.43
CA LEU A 19 7.40 8.49 9.83
C LEU A 19 7.25 7.19 10.63
N LEU A 20 6.94 7.25 11.93
CA LEU A 20 6.68 6.03 12.73
C LEU A 20 5.48 5.23 12.20
N ASN A 21 4.55 5.88 11.49
CA ASN A 21 3.39 5.24 10.89
C ASN A 21 3.70 4.53 9.58
N TYR A 22 4.91 4.66 9.04
CA TYR A 22 5.30 4.07 7.76
C TYR A 22 6.45 3.07 7.96
N LEU A 23 6.54 2.08 7.07
CA LEU A 23 7.66 1.16 6.99
C LEU A 23 8.00 0.86 5.53
N ILE A 24 9.27 0.59 5.26
CA ILE A 24 9.74 0.18 3.93
C ILE A 24 10.06 -1.32 3.97
N ARG A 25 9.49 -2.08 3.05
CA ARG A 25 9.77 -3.52 2.90
C ARG A 25 9.84 -3.90 1.43
N GLY A 26 10.95 -4.51 1.01
CA GLY A 26 11.15 -4.96 -0.38
C GLY A 26 10.96 -3.84 -1.41
N GLY A 27 11.45 -2.63 -1.12
CA GLY A 27 11.32 -1.46 -2.00
C GLY A 27 9.94 -0.78 -2.02
N HIS A 28 9.01 -1.19 -1.17
CA HIS A 28 7.66 -0.63 -1.10
C HIS A 28 7.39 0.04 0.24
N ILE A 29 6.58 1.10 0.22
CA ILE A 29 6.09 1.80 1.42
C ILE A 29 4.80 1.12 1.89
N PHE A 30 4.73 0.86 3.19
CA PHE A 30 3.54 0.38 3.86
C PHE A 30 3.17 1.31 5.01
N ILE A 31 1.87 1.46 5.24
CA ILE A 31 1.32 2.14 6.40
C ILE A 31 1.13 1.09 7.50
N ARG A 32 1.73 1.33 8.66
CA ARG A 32 1.53 0.50 9.85
C ARG A 32 0.05 0.45 10.19
N ALA A 33 -0.41 -0.76 10.45
CA ALA A 33 -1.72 -0.98 10.97
C ALA A 33 -1.84 -0.49 12.42
N LYS A 34 -3.06 -0.12 12.83
CA LYS A 34 -3.44 -0.10 14.25
C LYS A 34 -3.39 -1.54 14.79
N VAL A 35 -3.36 -1.70 16.12
CA VAL A 35 -3.37 -3.01 16.80
C VAL A 35 -4.41 -3.93 16.13
N ASP A 36 -4.01 -5.17 15.83
CA ASP A 36 -4.80 -6.24 15.18
C ASP A 36 -5.08 -6.13 13.67
N ARG A 37 -4.38 -5.26 12.93
CA ARG A 37 -4.47 -5.23 11.45
C ARG A 37 -3.13 -5.50 10.77
N VAL A 38 -3.22 -5.91 9.51
CA VAL A 38 -2.05 -6.09 8.64
C VAL A 38 -1.61 -4.73 8.08
N PRO A 39 -0.31 -4.40 8.02
CA PRO A 39 0.16 -3.20 7.34
C PRO A 39 -0.29 -3.15 5.88
N ARG A 40 -0.71 -1.97 5.43
CA ARG A 40 -1.24 -1.78 4.07
C ARG A 40 -0.20 -1.20 3.14
N LYS A 41 -0.08 -1.75 1.93
CA LYS A 41 0.85 -1.25 0.92
C LYS A 41 0.30 0.04 0.30
N MET A 42 1.13 1.06 0.21
CA MET A 42 0.77 2.34 -0.41
C MET A 42 0.93 2.24 -1.93
N VAL A 43 -0.07 2.72 -2.69
CA VAL A 43 -0.01 2.79 -4.16
C VAL A 43 -0.40 4.20 -4.61
N PHE A 44 0.60 4.97 -5.01
CA PHE A 44 0.43 6.40 -5.30
C PHE A 44 -0.21 6.63 -6.68
N GLU A 45 0.28 5.92 -7.69
CA GLU A 45 -0.09 6.16 -9.08
C GLU A 45 -1.42 5.48 -9.45
N LYS A 46 -2.33 6.22 -10.08
CA LYS A 46 -3.64 5.69 -10.51
C LYS A 46 -3.51 4.50 -11.44
N ASP A 47 -2.49 4.48 -12.30
CA ASP A 47 -2.25 3.35 -13.19
C ASP A 47 -1.76 2.12 -12.45
N GLU A 48 -0.92 2.30 -11.41
CA GLU A 48 -0.49 1.20 -10.55
C GLU A 48 -1.65 0.62 -9.74
N GLN A 49 -2.66 1.41 -9.38
CA GLN A 49 -3.87 0.95 -8.66
C GLN A 49 -4.72 -0.04 -9.48
N LYS A 50 -4.64 -0.02 -10.82
CA LYS A 50 -5.39 -0.94 -11.69
C LYS A 50 -4.89 -2.39 -11.54
N VAL A 51 -3.60 -2.57 -11.25
CA VAL A 51 -2.98 -3.90 -11.10
C VAL A 51 -3.55 -4.67 -9.91
N PRO A 52 -3.53 -4.17 -8.66
CA PRO A 52 -4.11 -4.87 -7.52
C PRO A 52 -5.63 -5.01 -7.64
N LEU A 53 -6.34 -4.03 -8.23
CA LEU A 53 -7.77 -4.15 -8.51
C LEU A 53 -8.06 -5.35 -9.42
N LYS A 54 -7.37 -5.44 -10.56
CA LYS A 54 -7.54 -6.56 -11.51
C LYS A 54 -7.17 -7.90 -10.86
N ASN A 55 -6.08 -7.95 -10.10
CA ASN A 55 -5.63 -9.18 -9.44
C ASN A 55 -6.61 -9.66 -8.37
N ILE A 56 -7.17 -8.74 -7.57
CA ILE A 56 -8.16 -9.07 -6.54
C ILE A 56 -9.52 -9.40 -7.16
N HIS A 57 -9.90 -8.77 -8.27
CA HIS A 57 -11.18 -9.04 -8.92
C HIS A 57 -11.19 -10.38 -9.66
N ASN A 58 -10.11 -10.66 -10.40
CA ASN A 58 -9.99 -11.86 -11.23
C ASN A 58 -9.53 -13.11 -10.46
N VAL A 59 -9.12 -12.93 -9.20
CA VAL A 59 -8.75 -13.94 -8.21
C VAL A 59 -7.88 -15.09 -8.74
N ILE A 60 -6.57 -14.94 -8.60
CA ILE A 60 -5.70 -16.10 -8.39
C ILE A 60 -6.10 -16.73 -7.04
N GLY A 61 -6.97 -17.75 -7.06
CA GLY A 61 -7.28 -18.62 -5.91
C GLY A 61 -8.56 -18.37 -5.09
N GLY A 62 -9.75 -18.17 -5.70
CA GLY A 62 -11.01 -18.11 -4.91
C GLY A 62 -12.21 -17.32 -5.44
N GLY A 63 -12.45 -17.32 -6.76
CA GLY A 63 -13.73 -16.94 -7.39
C GLY A 63 -13.94 -15.44 -7.68
N HIS A 64 -14.55 -15.12 -8.82
CA HIS A 64 -14.91 -13.77 -9.23
C HIS A 64 -15.66 -13.04 -8.10
N ARG A 65 -15.05 -11.98 -7.56
CA ARG A 65 -15.70 -11.17 -6.53
C ARG A 65 -16.58 -10.12 -7.18
N GLY A 66 -17.79 -9.95 -6.66
CA GLY A 66 -18.57 -8.75 -6.94
C GLY A 66 -17.80 -7.49 -6.55
N ARG A 67 -18.30 -6.33 -6.99
CA ARG A 67 -17.69 -5.03 -6.70
C ARG A 67 -17.36 -4.85 -5.22
N ASP A 68 -18.33 -5.13 -4.35
CA ASP A 68 -18.21 -4.80 -2.93
C ASP A 68 -17.15 -5.67 -2.24
N GLY A 69 -17.12 -6.98 -2.51
CA GLY A 69 -16.09 -7.88 -1.97
C GLY A 69 -14.68 -7.66 -2.56
N THR A 70 -14.59 -7.08 -3.75
CA THR A 70 -13.31 -6.62 -4.33
C THR A 70 -12.82 -5.39 -3.57
N MET A 71 -13.70 -4.41 -3.34
CA MET A 71 -13.38 -3.17 -2.65
C MET A 71 -13.03 -3.38 -1.17
N GLU A 72 -13.73 -4.29 -0.49
CA GLU A 72 -13.41 -4.66 0.89
C GLU A 72 -11.97 -5.17 1.02
N LYS A 73 -11.58 -6.13 0.17
CA LYS A 73 -10.24 -6.71 0.21
C LYS A 73 -9.14 -5.76 -0.25
N LEU A 74 -9.44 -4.86 -1.18
CA LEU A 74 -8.52 -3.78 -1.53
C LEU A 74 -8.23 -2.89 -0.32
N LYS A 75 -9.25 -2.51 0.44
CA LYS A 75 -9.09 -1.64 1.62
C LYS A 75 -8.30 -2.29 2.77
N ASP A 76 -8.31 -3.62 2.83
CA ASP A 76 -7.54 -4.40 3.81
C ASP A 76 -6.04 -4.49 3.48
N ILE A 77 -5.69 -4.45 2.19
CA ILE A 77 -4.31 -4.71 1.73
C ILE A 77 -3.62 -3.43 1.27
N TYR A 78 -4.35 -2.48 0.70
CA TYR A 78 -3.82 -1.27 0.06
C TYR A 78 -4.36 0.00 0.70
N PHE A 79 -3.56 1.06 0.65
CA PHE A 79 -3.94 2.42 0.99
C PHE A 79 -3.95 3.30 -0.26
#